data_AF-M8D186-F1
#
_entry.id   AF-M8D186-F1
#
_cell.length_a   1.000
_cell.length_b   1.000
_cell.length_c   1.000
_cell.angle_alpha   90.00
_cell.angle_beta   90.00
_cell.angle_gamma   90.00
#
_symmetry.space_group_name_H-M   'P 1'
#
loop_
_entity.id
_entity.type
_entity.pdbx_description
1 polymer ?
#
loop_
_entity_poly.entity_id
_entity_poly.type
_entity_poly.pdbx_seq_one_letter_code
_entity_poly.pdbx_strand_id
1 'polypeptide(L)'
;MILLWPFVYELAGLLKELQIYISSLQADALPVPFKTGMSQKKKWRLSVKEAGEAEWMIVEGGEIRGPLAANIILWIAETGQIDWETSYVWKRGMKEWLQIGKVSFCRVGREAHSWTRNIESS
;
A
#
# COMPACT_ATOMS: atom_id res chain seq x y z
N MET A 1 0.71 -40.69 -4.03
CA MET A 1 1.74 -39.64 -3.89
C MET A 1 1.03 -38.30 -4.08
N ILE A 2 0.63 -37.65 -2.97
CA ILE A 2 -0.20 -36.44 -3.02
C ILE A 2 0.73 -35.27 -3.28
N LEU A 3 0.42 -34.48 -4.30
CA LEU A 3 1.13 -33.25 -4.66
C LEU A 3 0.95 -32.23 -3.53
N LEU A 4 1.85 -32.24 -2.56
CA LEU A 4 1.96 -31.24 -1.47
C LEU A 4 2.47 -29.87 -1.95
N TRP A 5 2.97 -29.82 -3.18
CA TRP A 5 3.62 -28.65 -3.78
C TRP A 5 2.76 -27.37 -3.83
N PRO A 6 1.49 -27.38 -4.28
CA PRO A 6 0.66 -26.18 -4.30
C PRO A 6 0.41 -25.62 -2.89
N PHE A 7 0.23 -26.49 -1.89
CA PHE A 7 0.06 -26.07 -0.50
C PHE A 7 1.32 -25.41 0.08
N VAL A 8 2.51 -25.92 -0.26
CA VAL A 8 3.78 -25.32 0.15
C VAL A 8 3.96 -23.93 -0.46
N TYR A 9 3.57 -23.72 -1.72
CA TYR A 9 3.60 -22.39 -2.34
C TYR A 9 2.63 -21.39 -1.71
N GLU A 10 1.40 -21.83 -1.39
CA GLU A 10 0.43 -20.99 -0.68
C GLU A 10 0.94 -20.58 0.70
N LEU A 11 1.50 -21.52 1.47
CA LEU A 11 2.10 -21.22 2.78
C LEU A 11 3.28 -20.27 2.67
N ALA A 12 4.14 -20.45 1.67
CA ALA A 12 5.27 -19.54 1.44
C ALA A 12 4.80 -18.12 1.11
N GLY A 13 3.73 -17.99 0.32
CA GLY A 13 3.08 -16.71 0.04
C GLY A 13 2.56 -16.03 1.31
N LEU A 14 1.78 -16.76 2.12
CA LEU A 14 1.24 -16.25 3.38
C LEU A 14 2.34 -15.83 4.37
N LEU A 15 3.42 -16.60 4.46
CA LEU A 15 4.57 -16.25 5.29
C LEU A 15 5.27 -14.97 4.79
N LYS A 16 5.40 -14.78 3.48
CA LYS A 16 5.94 -13.54 2.89
C LYS A 16 5.06 -12.34 3.28
N GLU A 17 3.75 -12.46 3.13
CA GLU A 17 2.81 -11.38 3.48
C GLU A 17 2.86 -11.04 4.98
N LEU A 18 2.89 -12.07 5.85
CA LEU A 18 3.00 -11.88 7.29
C LEU A 18 4.32 -11.19 7.68
N GLN A 19 5.43 -11.57 7.05
CA GLN A 19 6.72 -10.91 7.27
C GLN A 19 6.71 -9.44 6.88
N ILE A 20 6.08 -9.10 5.74
CA ILE A 20 5.93 -7.72 5.29
C ILE A 20 5.07 -6.94 6.29
N TYR A 21 3.97 -7.52 6.75
CA TYR A 21 3.10 -6.91 7.75
C TYR A 21 3.84 -6.62 9.06
N ILE A 22 4.54 -7.62 9.62
CA ILE A 22 5.32 -7.44 10.87
C ILE A 22 6.39 -6.36 10.70
N SER A 23 7.12 -6.38 9.57
CA SER A 23 8.15 -5.39 9.29
C SER A 23 7.58 -3.97 9.22
N SER A 24 6.36 -3.82 8.69
CA SER A 24 5.69 -2.52 8.60
C SER A 24 5.34 -1.93 9.98
N LEU A 25 5.05 -2.80 10.96
CA LEU A 25 4.79 -2.39 12.35
C LEU A 25 6.06 -1.92 13.08
N GLN A 26 7.22 -2.39 12.63
CA GLN A 26 8.53 -2.05 13.21
C GLN A 26 9.14 -0.80 12.58
N ALA A 27 8.59 -0.31 11.48
CA ALA A 27 9.11 0.85 10.78
C ALA A 27 8.84 2.16 11.55
N ASP A 28 9.76 3.11 11.38
CA ASP A 28 9.69 4.40 12.04
C ASP A 28 8.49 5.22 11.56
N ALA A 29 8.04 6.17 12.38
CA ALA A 29 6.97 7.11 12.05
C ALA A 29 5.63 6.45 11.65
N LEU A 30 5.36 5.22 12.13
CA LEU A 30 4.11 4.52 11.91
C LEU A 30 2.91 5.40 12.35
N PRO A 31 2.03 5.80 11.42
CA PRO A 31 1.05 6.86 11.66
C PRO A 31 -0.26 6.36 12.28
N VAL A 32 -0.21 5.40 13.21
CA VAL A 32 -1.41 4.89 13.91
C VAL A 32 -1.55 5.53 15.29
N PRO A 33 -2.55 6.40 15.50
CA PRO A 33 -3.19 6.47 16.80
C PRO A 33 -4.16 5.29 16.88
N PHE A 34 -3.95 4.35 17.81
CA PHE A 34 -4.95 3.32 18.15
C PHE A 34 -6.23 4.00 18.68
N LYS A 35 -7.09 4.51 17.78
CA LYS A 35 -8.45 4.92 18.12
C LYS A 35 -9.38 3.77 17.76
N THR A 36 -9.49 2.85 18.70
CA THR A 36 -10.50 1.79 18.71
C THR A 36 -11.88 2.45 18.54
N GLY A 37 -12.51 2.28 17.37
CA GLY A 37 -13.94 2.59 17.23
C GLY A 37 -14.44 3.19 15.92
N MET A 38 -13.59 3.70 15.02
CA MET A 38 -14.10 4.33 13.79
C MET A 38 -13.18 4.13 12.57
N SER A 39 -13.20 2.94 11.99
CA SER A 39 -12.97 2.84 10.55
C SER A 39 -14.08 1.96 10.00
N GLN A 40 -15.08 2.60 9.37
CA GLN A 40 -15.98 1.84 8.53
C GLN A 40 -15.11 1.23 7.44
N LYS A 41 -15.12 -0.10 7.33
CA LYS A 41 -14.38 -0.84 6.30
C LYS A 41 -14.83 -0.38 4.91
N LYS A 42 -14.30 0.74 4.43
CA LYS A 42 -14.49 1.23 3.07
C LYS A 42 -13.78 0.23 2.18
N LYS A 43 -14.57 -0.67 1.59
CA LYS A 43 -14.07 -1.65 0.61
C LYS A 43 -13.70 -0.87 -0.65
N TRP A 44 -12.45 -0.92 -1.06
CA TRP A 44 -12.05 -0.34 -2.34
C TRP A 44 -12.74 -1.09 -3.48
N ARG A 45 -13.25 -0.33 -4.45
CA ARG A 45 -13.92 -0.84 -5.65
C ARG A 45 -12.89 -1.05 -6.76
N LEU A 46 -11.96 -1.98 -6.58
CA LEU A 46 -10.87 -2.18 -7.53
C LEU A 46 -11.40 -2.67 -8.90
N SER A 47 -11.15 -1.89 -9.95
CA SER A 47 -11.41 -2.29 -11.36
C SER A 47 -10.15 -2.70 -12.11
N VAL A 48 -8.99 -2.63 -11.45
CA VAL A 48 -7.67 -2.91 -12.02
C VAL A 48 -7.13 -4.21 -11.44
N LYS A 49 -6.55 -5.05 -12.30
CA LYS A 49 -5.81 -6.23 -11.86
C LYS A 49 -4.50 -5.82 -11.21
N GLU A 50 -4.10 -6.50 -10.14
CA GLU A 50 -2.78 -6.30 -9.55
C GLU A 50 -1.70 -6.56 -10.61
N ALA A 51 -0.75 -5.65 -10.73
CA ALA A 51 0.35 -5.73 -11.68
C ALA A 51 1.65 -5.42 -10.93
N GLY A 52 2.44 -6.47 -10.67
CA GLY A 52 3.69 -6.40 -9.91
C GLY A 52 3.61 -7.13 -8.57
N GLU A 53 4.66 -6.99 -7.77
CA GLU A 53 4.72 -7.64 -6.45
C GLU A 53 3.91 -6.87 -5.40
N ALA A 54 3.13 -7.62 -4.61
CA ALA A 54 2.45 -7.09 -3.44
C ALA A 54 3.44 -6.90 -2.30
N GLU A 55 3.94 -5.67 -2.14
CA GLU A 55 4.96 -5.32 -1.14
C GLU A 55 4.66 -4.06 -0.34
N TRP A 56 3.65 -3.30 -0.76
CA TRP A 56 3.34 -2.01 -0.17
C TRP A 56 2.22 -2.13 0.85
N MET A 57 2.44 -1.53 2.01
CA MET A 57 1.47 -1.33 3.06
C MET A 57 0.97 0.10 3.00
N ILE A 58 -0.30 0.30 3.37
CA ILE A 58 -0.91 1.62 3.49
C ILE A 58 -1.57 1.77 4.85
N VAL A 59 -1.49 2.97 5.42
CA VAL A 59 -2.33 3.40 6.53
C VAL A 59 -3.34 4.40 6.00
N GLU A 60 -4.62 4.05 6.15
CA GLU A 60 -5.76 4.92 5.85
C GLU A 60 -6.70 4.88 7.06
N GLY A 61 -7.09 6.04 7.59
CA GLY A 61 -8.03 6.12 8.72
C GLY A 61 -7.57 5.38 9.98
N GLY A 62 -6.25 5.25 10.19
CA GLY A 62 -5.68 4.50 11.31
C GLY A 62 -5.69 2.98 11.16
N GLU A 63 -6.00 2.44 9.97
CA GLU A 63 -5.89 1.02 9.69
C GLU A 63 -4.75 0.73 8.72
N ILE A 64 -3.92 -0.25 9.06
CA ILE A 64 -2.92 -0.81 8.14
C ILE A 64 -3.60 -1.79 7.19
N ARG A 65 -3.38 -1.63 5.89
CA ARG A 65 -3.89 -2.51 4.83
C ARG A 65 -2.77 -2.92 3.89
N GLY A 66 -2.90 -4.11 3.30
CA GLY A 66 -1.93 -4.71 2.39
C GLY A 66 -1.34 -6.01 2.92
N PRO A 67 -0.29 -6.54 2.26
CA PRO A 67 0.50 -5.92 1.20
C PRO A 67 -0.25 -5.76 -0.14
N LEU A 68 0.12 -4.74 -0.93
CA LEU A 68 -0.51 -4.35 -2.20
C LEU A 68 0.54 -4.09 -3.27
N ALA A 69 0.14 -4.26 -4.52
CA ALA A 69 0.94 -3.82 -5.66
C ALA A 69 0.90 -2.28 -5.82
N ALA A 70 1.98 -1.68 -6.31
CA ALA A 70 2.10 -0.23 -6.48
C ALA A 70 1.01 0.35 -7.40
N ASN A 71 0.61 -0.40 -8.44
CA ASN A 71 -0.43 0.03 -9.37
C ASN A 71 -1.82 0.12 -8.71
N ILE A 72 -2.09 -0.72 -7.71
CA ILE A 72 -3.33 -0.66 -6.94
C ILE A 72 -3.35 0.60 -6.10
N ILE A 73 -2.25 0.91 -5.39
CA ILE A 73 -2.12 2.14 -4.60
C ILE A 73 -2.32 3.37 -5.48
N LEU A 74 -1.66 3.40 -6.64
CA LEU A 74 -1.84 4.50 -7.58
C LEU A 74 -3.30 4.63 -8.03
N TRP A 75 -3.96 3.52 -8.37
CA TRP A 75 -5.33 3.52 -8.85
C TRP A 75 -6.34 3.98 -7.79
N ILE A 76 -6.23 3.48 -6.54
CA ILE A 76 -7.12 3.92 -5.45
C ILE A 76 -6.91 5.40 -5.13
N ALA A 77 -5.69 5.89 -5.30
CA ALA A 77 -5.34 7.28 -5.07
C ALA A 77 -5.85 8.19 -6.20
N GLU A 78 -5.70 7.77 -7.46
CA GLU A 78 -6.23 8.48 -8.65
C GLU A 78 -7.77 8.53 -8.67
N THR A 79 -8.44 7.50 -8.13
CA THR A 79 -9.90 7.44 -8.09
C THR A 79 -10.52 8.08 -6.85
N GLY A 80 -9.72 8.76 -6.01
CA GLY A 80 -10.19 9.42 -4.79
C GLY A 80 -10.75 8.45 -3.73
N GLN A 81 -10.38 7.17 -3.81
CA GLN A 81 -10.82 6.18 -2.83
C GLN A 81 -10.03 6.26 -1.53
N ILE A 82 -8.85 6.88 -1.57
CA ILE A 82 -8.02 7.22 -0.42
C ILE A 82 -7.64 8.71 -0.48
N ASP A 83 -7.37 9.30 0.69
CA ASP A 83 -6.93 10.69 0.80
C ASP A 83 -5.38 10.76 0.82
N TRP A 84 -4.81 11.44 -0.18
CA TRP A 84 -3.36 11.61 -0.36
C TRP A 84 -2.68 12.38 0.78
N GLU A 85 -3.42 13.23 1.47
CA GLU A 85 -2.87 14.14 2.48
C GLU A 85 -2.87 13.50 3.87
N THR A 86 -3.76 12.53 4.11
CA THR A 86 -3.89 11.88 5.42
C THR A 86 -3.45 10.42 5.41
N SER A 87 -3.23 9.83 4.23
CA SER A 87 -2.78 8.44 4.09
C SER A 87 -1.26 8.33 3.95
N TYR A 88 -0.73 7.22 4.43
CA TYR A 88 0.70 6.93 4.44
C TYR A 88 0.95 5.56 3.83
N VAL A 89 2.12 5.39 3.23
CA VAL A 89 2.58 4.14 2.64
C VAL A 89 3.95 3.77 3.18
N TRP A 90 4.20 2.48 3.17
CA TRP A 90 5.49 1.90 3.49
C TRP A 90 5.69 0.66 2.62
N LYS A 91 6.92 0.39 2.23
CA LYS A 91 7.31 -0.90 1.65
C LYS A 91 8.55 -1.41 2.34
N ARG A 92 8.76 -2.72 2.26
CA ARG A 92 9.97 -3.36 2.74
C ARG A 92 11.22 -2.68 2.17
N GLY A 93 12.16 -2.36 3.07
CA GLY A 93 13.38 -1.60 2.75
C GLY A 93 13.27 -0.10 3.00
N MET A 94 12.07 0.45 3.23
CA MET A 94 11.91 1.82 3.73
C MET A 94 12.15 1.86 5.24
N LYS A 95 12.84 2.91 5.70
CA LYS A 95 13.09 3.13 7.13
C LYS A 95 11.83 3.58 7.86
N GLU A 96 11.07 4.49 7.24
CA GLU A 96 9.93 5.16 7.86
C GLU A 96 8.71 5.13 6.94
N TRP A 97 7.54 5.31 7.54
CA TRP A 97 6.28 5.52 6.81
C TRP A 97 6.26 6.91 6.19
N LEU A 98 5.87 6.98 4.91
CA LEU A 98 5.83 8.24 4.16
C LEU A 98 4.40 8.53 3.69
N GLN A 99 4.01 9.79 3.79
CA GLN A 99 2.75 10.27 3.24
C GLN A 99 2.69 10.03 1.72
N ILE A 100 1.57 9.56 1.19
CA ILE A 100 1.46 9.12 -0.21
C ILE A 100 1.84 10.24 -1.18
N GLY A 101 1.42 11.48 -0.90
CA GLY A 101 1.76 12.64 -1.73
C GLY A 101 3.27 12.96 -1.81
N LYS A 102 4.10 12.37 -0.95
CA LYS A 102 5.56 12.55 -0.93
C LYS A 102 6.31 11.39 -1.58
N VAL A 103 5.61 10.35 -2.02
CA VAL A 103 6.21 9.15 -2.62
C VAL A 103 5.97 9.15 -4.13
N SER A 104 7.06 9.04 -4.90
CA SER A 104 6.96 8.82 -6.34
C SER A 104 6.76 7.34 -6.64
N PHE A 105 5.58 6.98 -7.15
CA PHE A 105 5.32 5.64 -7.66
C PHE A 105 5.77 5.57 -9.12
N CYS A 106 6.75 4.70 -9.43
CA CYS A 106 7.08 4.41 -10.81
C CYS A 106 5.96 3.53 -11.41
N ARG A 107 5.22 4.04 -12.41
CA ARG A 107 4.36 3.21 -13.25
C ARG A 107 5.25 2.20 -13.97
N VAL A 108 5.14 0.93 -13.64
CA VAL A 108 5.75 -0.14 -14.44
C VAL A 108 4.91 -0.26 -15.71
N GLY A 109 5.40 0.37 -16.79
CA GLY A 109 4.78 0.35 -18.12
C GLY A 109 4.15 1.68 -18.53
N ARG A 110 4.87 2.40 -19.40
CA ARG A 110 4.58 3.70 -20.04
C ARG A 110 4.60 4.93 -19.12
N GLU A 111 5.66 5.70 -19.34
CA GLU A 111 5.87 7.12 -19.03
C GLU A 111 5.58 7.56 -17.59
N ALA A 112 6.66 7.77 -16.85
CA ALA A 112 6.65 8.47 -15.58
C ALA A 112 6.25 9.93 -15.82
N HIS A 113 4.95 10.23 -15.76
CA HIS A 113 4.50 11.60 -15.60
C HIS A 113 4.82 12.03 -14.16
N SER A 114 5.90 12.81 -14.02
CA SER A 114 6.24 13.52 -12.80
C SER A 114 5.11 14.49 -12.45
N TRP A 115 4.38 14.23 -11.38
CA TRP A 115 3.41 15.19 -10.85
C TRP A 115 4.15 16.23 -9.99
N THR A 116 4.66 17.29 -10.62
CA THR A 116 4.83 18.57 -9.91
C THR A 116 3.46 19.25 -9.92
N ARG A 117 2.77 19.24 -8.78
CA ARG A 117 1.55 20.05 -8.60
C ARG A 117 2.01 21.52 -8.62
N ASN A 118 1.88 22.20 -9.76
CA ASN A 118 2.02 23.64 -9.84
C ASN A 118 0.96 24.24 -8.90
N ILE A 119 1.40 24.72 -7.76
CA ILE A 119 0.66 25.69 -6.96
C ILE A 119 0.84 27.01 -7.70
N GLU A 120 0.00 27.26 -8.71
CA GLU A 120 -0.20 28.61 -9.21
C GLU A 120 -1.21 29.31 -8.29
N SER A 121 -0.68 30.25 -7.53
CA SER A 121 -1.45 31.25 -6.80
C SER A 121 -2.17 32.18 -7.79
N SER A 122 -3.49 32.29 -7.66
CA SER A 122 -4.27 33.52 -7.88
C SER A 122 -5.67 33.34 -7.30
#